data_AF-A0A1G3GHV1-F1
#
_entry.id   AF-A0A1G3GHV1-F1
#
_cell.length_a   1.000
_cell.length_b   1.000
_cell.length_c   1.000
_cell.angle_alpha   90.00
_cell.angle_beta   90.00
_cell.angle_gamma   90.00
#
_symmetry.space_group_name_H-M   'P 1'
#
loop_
_entity.id
_entity.type
_entity.pdbx_description
1 polymer ?
#
loop_
_entity_poly.entity_id
_entity_poly.type
_entity_poly.pdbx_seq_one_letter_code
_entity_poly.pdbx_strand_id
1 'polypeptide(L)'
;MLPPAKTTDPTKPETDLATALAELLGLPIETPPAQLLAKLLERMQSAPDPAKYMPVAAVQEMLSDRRAERKTVHEGRSQEKVNAALRQGYITNGMRDWALELCVSDEAAFDTFLEKSGPVFAPLFKASHLTGAPPATNVRHDSPLEAEVCAQLGLKPGSLKD
;
A
#
# COMPACT_ATOMS: atom_id res chain seq x y z
N MET A 1 54.45 48.63 -30.46
CA MET A 1 54.29 47.16 -30.38
C MET A 1 55.17 46.66 -29.25
N LEU A 2 54.54 46.21 -28.17
CA LEU A 2 55.14 45.90 -26.88
C LEU A 2 55.16 44.36 -26.71
N PRO A 3 56.26 43.74 -26.24
CA PRO A 3 56.30 42.31 -25.86
C PRO A 3 55.82 42.10 -24.39
N PRO A 4 55.89 40.87 -23.85
CA PRO A 4 54.83 39.87 -23.68
C PRO A 4 54.04 39.97 -22.36
N ALA A 5 52.98 39.14 -22.29
CA ALA A 5 52.03 39.01 -21.20
C ALA A 5 52.67 38.87 -19.79
N LYS A 6 51.99 39.49 -18.83
CA LYS A 6 52.24 39.53 -17.39
C LYS A 6 52.70 38.17 -16.83
N THR A 7 53.91 38.14 -16.29
CA THR A 7 54.31 37.24 -15.21
C THR A 7 53.52 37.62 -13.96
N THR A 8 52.50 36.84 -13.62
CA THR A 8 51.93 36.81 -12.27
C THR A 8 52.62 35.68 -11.50
N ASP A 9 53.67 36.07 -10.79
CA ASP A 9 53.96 35.69 -9.39
C ASP A 9 53.43 34.32 -8.92
N PRO A 10 54.27 33.29 -8.80
CA PRO A 10 53.98 32.14 -7.96
C PRO A 10 54.24 32.53 -6.49
N THR A 11 53.57 31.90 -5.53
CA THR A 11 53.78 32.08 -4.07
C THR A 11 52.79 33.06 -3.40
N LYS A 12 51.52 32.68 -3.40
CA LYS A 12 50.73 32.74 -2.14
C LYS A 12 50.65 31.32 -1.61
N PRO A 13 50.87 31.11 -0.29
CA PRO A 13 50.94 29.77 0.27
C PRO A 13 49.55 29.18 0.19
N GLU A 14 49.36 28.18 -0.67
CA GLU A 14 48.39 27.13 -0.36
C GLU A 14 48.71 26.71 1.07
N THR A 15 47.74 26.87 1.96
CA THR A 15 47.81 26.38 3.33
C THR A 15 48.29 24.94 3.24
N ASP A 16 49.55 24.71 3.61
CA ASP A 16 50.26 23.50 3.24
C ASP A 16 49.44 22.31 3.75
N LEU A 17 48.98 21.46 2.82
CA LEU A 17 48.12 20.32 3.12
C LEU A 17 48.73 19.47 4.24
N ALA A 18 50.06 19.41 4.29
CA ALA A 18 50.81 18.77 5.37
C ALA A 18 50.58 19.43 6.74
N THR A 19 50.57 20.77 6.80
CA THR A 19 50.27 21.54 8.03
C THR A 19 48.84 21.32 8.48
N ALA A 20 47.86 21.38 7.56
CA ALA A 20 46.45 21.14 7.89
C ALA A 20 46.19 19.69 8.35
N LEU A 21 46.85 18.71 7.74
CA LEU A 21 46.79 17.30 8.17
C LEU A 21 47.47 17.08 9.52
N ALA A 22 48.61 17.74 9.77
CA ALA A 22 49.29 17.69 11.06
C ALA A 22 48.41 18.25 12.18
N GLU A 23 47.74 19.39 11.97
CA GLU A 23 46.79 19.96 12.92
C GLU A 23 45.57 19.05 13.16
N LEU A 24 44.97 18.49 12.10
CA LEU A 24 43.82 17.58 12.20
C LEU A 24 44.15 16.27 12.94
N LEU A 25 45.38 15.80 12.79
CA LEU A 25 45.89 14.59 13.44
C LEU A 25 46.50 14.88 14.82
N GLY A 26 46.72 16.15 15.18
CA GLY A 26 47.36 16.56 16.43
C GLY A 26 48.88 16.31 16.48
N LEU A 27 49.55 16.29 15.32
CA LEU A 27 51.00 16.09 15.18
C LEU A 27 51.75 17.42 14.97
N PRO A 28 53.05 17.48 15.28
CA PRO A 28 53.89 18.66 15.00
C PRO A 28 53.91 19.00 13.50
N ILE A 29 53.99 20.29 13.17
CA ILE A 29 53.96 20.79 11.78
C ILE A 29 55.18 20.32 10.97
N GLU A 30 56.30 20.01 11.63
CA GLU A 30 57.52 19.45 11.03
C GLU A 30 57.47 17.93 10.77
N THR A 31 56.29 17.31 10.92
CA THR A 31 56.16 15.85 10.75
C THR A 31 56.31 15.48 9.26
N PRO A 32 57.20 14.53 8.91
CA PRO A 32 57.37 14.11 7.53
C PRO A 32 56.04 13.62 6.92
N PRO A 33 55.75 13.95 5.66
CA PRO A 33 54.48 13.62 5.01
C PRO A 33 54.17 12.11 4.99
N ALA A 34 55.20 11.26 4.96
CA ALA A 34 55.04 9.80 5.05
C ALA A 34 54.47 9.34 6.41
N GLN A 35 54.83 10.00 7.51
CA GLN A 35 54.31 9.67 8.86
C GLN A 35 52.89 10.19 9.05
N LEU A 36 52.56 11.36 8.49
CA LEU A 36 51.18 11.87 8.46
C LEU A 36 50.26 10.93 7.69
N LEU A 37 50.70 10.45 6.52
CA LEU A 37 49.92 9.50 5.73
C LEU A 37 49.74 8.17 6.44
N ALA A 38 50.78 7.65 7.11
CA ALA A 38 50.68 6.42 7.89
C ALA A 38 49.67 6.54 9.04
N LYS A 39 49.66 7.67 9.76
CA LYS A 39 48.71 7.94 10.86
C LYS A 39 47.28 8.15 10.36
N LEU A 40 47.10 8.79 9.22
CA LEU A 40 45.80 8.91 8.56
C LEU A 40 45.25 7.52 8.19
N LEU A 41 46.11 6.67 7.61
CA LEU A 41 45.76 5.31 7.21
C LEU A 41 45.39 4.44 8.41
N GLU A 42 46.14 4.56 9.51
CA GLU A 42 45.87 3.88 10.79
C GLU A 42 44.51 4.31 11.38
N ARG A 43 44.19 5.61 11.31
CA ARG A 43 42.89 6.16 11.77
C ARG A 43 41.72 5.72 10.88
N MET A 44 41.95 5.56 9.58
CA MET A 44 40.95 5.04 8.64
C MET A 44 40.73 3.54 8.78
N GLN A 45 41.76 2.78 9.18
CA GLN A 45 41.69 1.33 9.42
C GLN A 45 41.23 0.97 10.83
N SER A 46 41.24 1.93 11.75
CA SER A 46 40.69 1.75 13.09
C SER A 46 39.20 1.43 12.99
N ALA A 47 38.81 0.24 13.44
CA ALA A 47 37.43 -0.19 13.41
C ALA A 47 36.54 0.83 14.16
N PRO A 48 35.45 1.33 13.55
CA PRO A 48 34.53 2.23 14.22
C PRO A 48 34.04 1.61 15.52
N ASP A 49 34.13 2.36 16.63
CA ASP A 49 33.72 1.89 17.95
C ASP A 49 32.23 1.48 17.92
N PRO A 50 31.89 0.19 18.10
CA PRO A 50 30.52 -0.31 18.00
C PRO A 50 29.61 0.22 19.11
N ALA A 51 30.17 0.76 20.22
CA ALA A 51 29.39 1.41 21.26
C ALA A 51 29.02 2.86 20.91
N LYS A 52 29.75 3.48 19.96
CA LYS A 52 29.55 4.88 19.55
C LYS A 52 28.96 5.03 18.14
N TYR A 53 29.19 4.05 17.27
CA TYR A 53 28.75 4.06 15.88
C TYR A 53 27.85 2.86 15.61
N MET A 54 26.57 3.14 15.33
CA MET A 54 25.62 2.10 14.95
C MET A 54 25.84 1.67 13.50
N PRO A 55 25.76 0.36 13.20
CA PRO A 55 25.78 -0.14 11.83
C PRO A 55 24.54 0.38 11.08
N VAL A 56 24.74 1.34 10.18
CA VAL A 56 23.66 1.93 9.38
C VAL A 56 22.92 0.86 8.58
N ALA A 57 23.63 -0.17 8.09
CA ALA A 57 23.03 -1.29 7.38
C ALA A 57 21.99 -2.05 8.24
N ALA A 58 22.31 -2.37 9.50
CA ALA A 58 21.39 -3.06 10.40
C ALA A 58 20.17 -2.19 10.77
N VAL A 59 20.37 -0.89 10.92
CA VAL A 59 19.25 0.05 11.16
C VAL A 59 18.36 0.16 9.92
N GLN A 60 18.96 0.22 8.72
CA GLN A 60 18.20 0.24 7.47
C GLN A 60 17.39 -1.03 7.26
N GLU A 61 17.95 -2.20 7.59
CA GLU A 61 17.27 -3.50 7.56
C GLU A 61 16.08 -3.55 8.54
N MET A 62 16.30 -3.15 9.80
CA MET A 62 15.22 -3.06 10.79
C MET A 62 14.11 -2.09 10.35
N LEU A 63 14.47 -0.98 9.70
CA LEU A 63 13.50 -0.02 9.16
C LEU A 63 12.77 -0.57 7.92
N SER A 64 13.40 -1.40 7.09
CA SER A 64 12.70 -2.09 5.99
C SER A 64 11.73 -3.13 6.53
N ASP A 65 12.14 -3.94 7.50
CA ASP A 65 11.30 -4.97 8.10
C ASP A 65 10.07 -4.36 8.77
N ARG A 66 10.28 -3.31 9.58
CA ARG A 66 9.18 -2.57 10.20
C ARG A 66 8.24 -1.94 9.16
N ARG A 67 8.75 -1.47 8.02
CA ARG A 67 7.90 -0.94 6.93
C ARG A 67 7.09 -2.05 6.27
N ALA A 68 7.70 -3.21 6.03
CA ALA A 68 7.02 -4.38 5.48
C ALA A 68 5.91 -4.89 6.42
N GLU A 69 6.21 -5.05 7.71
CA GLU A 69 5.23 -5.43 8.74
C GLU A 69 4.09 -4.43 8.84
N ARG A 70 4.38 -3.13 8.83
CA ARG A 70 3.33 -2.10 8.84
C ARG A 70 2.44 -2.19 7.62
N LYS A 71 3.01 -2.48 6.45
CA LYS A 71 2.25 -2.63 5.20
C LYS A 71 1.30 -3.83 5.29
N THR A 72 1.78 -4.99 5.74
CA THR A 72 0.93 -6.20 5.85
C THR A 72 -0.18 -6.04 6.87
N VAL A 73 0.12 -5.43 8.03
CA VAL A 73 -0.91 -5.12 9.05
C VAL A 73 -1.92 -4.12 8.51
N HIS A 74 -1.47 -3.09 7.76
CA HIS A 74 -2.37 -2.10 7.18
C HIS A 74 -3.31 -2.73 6.16
N GLU A 75 -2.80 -3.53 5.23
CA GLU A 75 -3.59 -4.26 4.23
C GLU A 75 -4.62 -5.20 4.88
N GLY A 76 -4.22 -5.95 5.91
CA GLY A 76 -5.12 -6.83 6.66
C GLY A 76 -6.25 -6.07 7.35
N ARG A 77 -5.92 -4.95 8.02
CA ARG A 77 -6.93 -4.09 8.67
C ARG A 77 -7.90 -3.49 7.66
N SER A 78 -7.41 -2.96 6.53
CA SER A 78 -8.28 -2.41 5.48
C SER A 78 -9.24 -3.48 4.94
N GLN A 79 -8.75 -4.70 4.70
CA GLN A 79 -9.59 -5.78 4.19
C GLN A 79 -10.63 -6.24 5.22
N GLU A 80 -10.27 -6.34 6.49
CA GLU A 80 -11.21 -6.67 7.58
C GLU A 80 -12.30 -5.61 7.73
N LYS A 81 -11.94 -4.32 7.63
CA LYS A 81 -12.85 -3.19 7.73
C LYS A 81 -13.87 -3.16 6.58
N VAL A 82 -13.41 -3.35 5.35
CA VAL A 82 -14.28 -3.45 4.16
C VAL A 82 -15.21 -4.67 4.28
N ASN A 83 -14.70 -5.81 4.75
CA ASN A 83 -15.54 -6.99 5.00
C ASN A 83 -16.59 -6.78 6.09
N ALA A 84 -16.26 -6.02 7.14
CA ALA A 84 -17.24 -5.64 8.15
C ALA A 84 -18.34 -4.75 7.55
N ALA A 85 -17.96 -3.72 6.79
CA ALA A 85 -18.89 -2.82 6.12
C ALA A 85 -19.81 -3.55 5.12
N LEU A 86 -19.29 -4.55 4.38
CA LEU A 86 -20.08 -5.43 3.52
C LEU A 86 -21.12 -6.22 4.31
N ARG A 87 -20.71 -6.89 5.39
CA ARG A 87 -21.61 -7.69 6.24
C ARG A 87 -22.71 -6.87 6.89
N GLN A 88 -22.38 -5.64 7.27
CA GLN A 88 -23.31 -4.70 7.89
C GLN A 88 -24.20 -3.98 6.87
N GLY A 89 -23.97 -4.18 5.56
CA GLY A 89 -24.78 -3.59 4.49
C GLY A 89 -24.55 -2.10 4.28
N TYR A 90 -23.38 -1.57 4.64
CA TYR A 90 -22.98 -0.20 4.30
C TYR A 90 -22.53 -0.08 2.83
N ILE A 91 -21.96 -1.15 2.29
CA ILE A 91 -21.49 -1.23 0.90
C ILE A 91 -21.97 -2.54 0.25
N THR A 92 -22.02 -2.56 -1.08
CA THR A 92 -22.36 -3.75 -1.88
C THR A 92 -21.10 -4.46 -2.39
N ASN A 93 -21.22 -5.72 -2.83
CA ASN A 93 -20.08 -6.48 -3.38
C ASN A 93 -19.42 -5.78 -4.59
N GLY A 94 -20.19 -5.09 -5.43
CA GLY A 94 -19.65 -4.33 -6.57
C GLY A 94 -18.80 -3.12 -6.16
N MET A 95 -18.94 -2.64 -4.92
CA MET A 95 -18.18 -1.52 -4.37
C MET A 95 -16.95 -2.00 -3.57
N ARG A 96 -16.70 -3.31 -3.49
CA ARG A 96 -15.66 -3.88 -2.63
C ARG A 96 -14.25 -3.42 -3.03
N ASP A 97 -13.93 -3.46 -4.32
CA ASP A 97 -12.59 -3.13 -4.81
C ASP A 97 -12.29 -1.64 -4.62
N TRP A 98 -13.28 -0.79 -4.93
CA TRP A 98 -13.22 0.65 -4.65
C TRP A 98 -13.07 0.94 -3.15
N ALA A 99 -13.85 0.27 -2.29
CA ALA A 99 -13.79 0.46 -0.85
C ALA A 99 -12.44 0.02 -0.28
N LEU A 100 -11.84 -1.02 -0.83
CA LEU A 100 -10.51 -1.50 -0.44
C LEU A 100 -9.43 -0.50 -0.85
N GLU A 101 -9.47 0.00 -2.09
CA GLU A 101 -8.54 1.04 -2.55
C GLU A 101 -8.67 2.34 -1.72
N LEU A 102 -9.90 2.76 -1.43
CA LEU A 102 -10.15 3.92 -0.58
C LEU A 102 -9.64 3.69 0.86
N CYS A 103 -9.92 2.53 1.46
CA CYS A 103 -9.49 2.26 2.83
C CYS A 103 -7.96 2.09 2.97
N VAL A 104 -7.27 1.64 1.91
CA VAL A 104 -5.80 1.56 1.89
C VAL A 104 -5.17 2.94 1.73
N SER A 105 -5.77 3.80 0.89
CA SER A 105 -5.28 5.16 0.62
C SER A 105 -5.63 6.16 1.74
N ASP A 106 -6.86 6.14 2.22
CA ASP A 106 -7.37 7.00 3.28
C ASP A 106 -8.48 6.30 4.09
N GLU A 107 -8.07 5.75 5.23
CA GLU A 107 -8.98 5.07 6.16
C GLU A 107 -10.04 6.02 6.77
N ALA A 108 -9.70 7.30 6.97
CA ALA A 108 -10.62 8.28 7.56
C ALA A 108 -11.69 8.74 6.56
N ALA A 109 -11.33 8.84 5.28
CA ALA A 109 -12.30 9.08 4.20
C ALA A 109 -13.29 7.92 4.07
N PHE A 110 -12.82 6.68 4.21
CA PHE A 110 -13.70 5.51 4.24
C PHE A 110 -14.65 5.54 5.44
N ASP A 111 -14.16 5.87 6.64
CA ASP A 111 -15.01 6.00 7.83
C ASP A 111 -16.06 7.11 7.67
N THR A 112 -15.66 8.26 7.15
CA THR A 112 -16.57 9.37 6.86
C THR A 112 -17.66 8.96 5.86
N PHE A 113 -17.30 8.14 4.86
CA PHE A 113 -18.28 7.59 3.92
C PHE A 113 -19.28 6.68 4.64
N LEU A 114 -18.81 5.74 5.46
CA LEU A 114 -19.69 4.84 6.22
C LEU A 114 -20.64 5.61 7.14
N GLU A 115 -20.15 6.63 7.83
CA GLU A 115 -20.96 7.50 8.71
C GLU A 115 -22.05 8.25 7.94
N LYS A 116 -21.73 8.78 6.76
CA LYS A 116 -22.67 9.56 5.94
C LYS A 116 -23.68 8.68 5.21
N SER A 117 -23.24 7.54 4.70
CA SER A 117 -24.10 6.63 3.94
C SER A 117 -25.04 5.88 4.86
N GLY A 118 -24.56 5.42 6.02
CA GLY A 118 -25.32 4.48 6.85
C GLY A 118 -25.53 3.12 6.16
N PRO A 119 -26.21 2.18 6.82
CA PRO A 119 -26.43 0.82 6.30
C PRO A 119 -27.56 0.76 5.26
N VAL A 120 -27.46 1.55 4.17
CA VAL A 120 -28.52 1.68 3.13
C VAL A 120 -28.83 0.34 2.46
N PHE A 121 -27.81 -0.51 2.30
CA PHE A 121 -27.96 -1.78 1.60
C PHE A 121 -28.28 -2.95 2.54
N ALA A 122 -28.27 -2.75 3.85
CA ALA A 122 -28.62 -3.81 4.81
C ALA A 122 -29.97 -4.49 4.54
N PRO A 123 -31.04 -3.78 4.12
CA PRO A 123 -32.31 -4.43 3.77
C PRO A 123 -32.22 -5.38 2.56
N LEU A 124 -31.28 -5.15 1.62
CA LEU A 124 -31.11 -5.99 0.43
C LEU A 124 -30.54 -7.37 0.76
N PHE A 125 -29.82 -7.48 1.88
CA PHE A 125 -29.21 -8.72 2.34
C PHE A 125 -30.08 -9.46 3.37
N LYS A 126 -31.22 -8.89 3.77
CA LYS A 126 -32.20 -9.60 4.60
C LYS A 126 -32.97 -10.58 3.72
N ALA A 127 -33.16 -11.80 4.22
CA ALA A 127 -34.05 -12.76 3.59
C ALA A 127 -35.43 -12.11 3.40
N SER A 128 -35.89 -12.05 2.15
CA SER A 128 -37.18 -11.47 1.84
C SER A 128 -38.27 -12.29 2.55
N HIS A 129 -39.13 -11.62 3.31
CA HIS A 129 -40.35 -12.21 3.86
C HIS A 129 -41.41 -12.48 2.79
N LEU A 130 -41.14 -12.11 1.53
CA LEU A 130 -41.90 -12.63 0.42
C LEU A 130 -41.62 -14.13 0.36
N THR A 131 -42.53 -14.90 0.94
CA THR A 131 -42.81 -16.29 0.59
C THR A 131 -43.27 -16.33 -0.87
N GLY A 132 -42.39 -15.91 -1.78
CA GLY A 132 -42.47 -16.28 -3.17
C GLY A 132 -42.17 -17.76 -3.21
N ALA A 133 -43.20 -18.57 -2.95
CA ALA A 133 -43.19 -19.91 -3.48
C ALA A 133 -42.78 -19.77 -4.95
N PRO A 134 -41.76 -20.51 -5.43
CA PRO A 134 -41.53 -20.57 -6.87
C PRO A 134 -42.88 -20.87 -7.51
N PRO A 135 -43.25 -20.24 -8.65
CA PRO A 135 -44.52 -20.54 -9.30
C PRO A 135 -44.63 -22.05 -9.37
N ALA A 136 -45.66 -22.60 -8.74
CA ALA A 136 -45.79 -24.03 -8.53
C ALA A 136 -45.55 -24.70 -9.88
N THR A 137 -44.55 -25.57 -9.93
CA THR A 137 -44.13 -26.23 -11.17
C THR A 137 -45.33 -26.99 -11.70
N ASN A 138 -45.94 -26.46 -12.76
CA ASN A 138 -47.01 -27.07 -13.55
C ASN A 138 -48.02 -27.87 -12.71
N VAL A 139 -48.88 -27.17 -11.96
CA VAL A 139 -50.12 -27.80 -11.49
C VAL A 139 -50.97 -27.99 -12.74
N ARG A 140 -51.04 -29.23 -13.24
CA ARG A 140 -51.98 -29.60 -14.29
C ARG A 140 -53.38 -29.32 -13.77
N HIS A 141 -53.94 -28.21 -14.19
CA HIS A 141 -55.37 -28.02 -14.13
C HIS A 141 -55.93 -28.98 -15.19
N ASP A 142 -56.66 -30.01 -14.74
CA ASP A 142 -57.60 -30.76 -15.57
C ASP A 142 -58.98 -30.35 -15.07
N SER A 143 -59.36 -29.09 -15.30
CA SER A 143 -60.68 -28.60 -14.93
C SER A 143 -61.71 -29.00 -15.99
N PRO A 144 -62.98 -29.29 -15.62
CA PRO A 144 -64.03 -29.61 -16.60
C PRO A 144 -64.20 -28.52 -17.67
N LEU A 145 -63.91 -27.26 -17.30
CA LEU A 145 -63.97 -26.11 -18.20
C LEU A 145 -62.88 -26.17 -19.28
N GLU A 146 -61.67 -26.60 -18.95
CA GLU A 146 -60.59 -26.75 -19.94
C GLU A 146 -60.89 -27.84 -20.97
N ALA A 147 -61.56 -28.93 -20.57
CA ALA A 147 -61.98 -29.97 -21.50
C ALA A 147 -63.01 -29.44 -22.52
N GLU A 148 -63.93 -28.59 -22.08
CA GLU A 148 -64.92 -27.95 -22.95
C GLU A 148 -64.29 -26.94 -23.90
N VAL A 149 -63.35 -26.12 -23.41
CA VAL A 149 -62.55 -25.20 -24.23
C VAL A 149 -61.71 -25.96 -25.26
N CYS A 150 -61.06 -27.06 -24.87
CA CYS A 150 -60.32 -27.92 -25.79
C CYS A 150 -61.25 -28.49 -26.89
N ALA A 151 -62.45 -28.95 -26.53
CA ALA A 151 -63.42 -29.47 -27.48
C ALA A 151 -63.90 -28.40 -28.47
N GLN A 152 -64.17 -27.18 -28.01
CA GLN A 152 -64.55 -26.05 -28.85
C GLN A 152 -63.44 -25.67 -29.85
N LEU A 153 -62.17 -25.83 -29.46
CA LEU A 153 -61.01 -25.53 -30.29
C LEU A 153 -60.52 -26.73 -31.13
N GLY A 154 -61.18 -27.89 -31.02
CA GLY A 154 -60.77 -29.12 -31.70
C GLY A 154 -59.45 -29.72 -31.19
N LEU A 155 -59.02 -29.33 -29.99
CA LEU A 155 -57.82 -29.80 -29.31
C LEU A 155 -58.13 -31.02 -28.44
N LYS A 156 -57.12 -31.87 -28.22
CA LYS A 156 -57.26 -33.00 -27.28
C LYS A 156 -57.34 -32.47 -25.84
N PRO A 157 -58.15 -33.08 -24.96
CA PRO A 157 -58.18 -32.73 -23.53
C PRO A 157 -56.76 -32.83 -22.93
N GLY A 158 -56.33 -31.78 -22.23
CA GLY A 158 -54.97 -31.67 -21.68
C GLY A 158 -53.89 -31.19 -22.66
N SER A 159 -54.27 -30.69 -23.85
CA SER A 159 -53.34 -30.00 -24.75
C SER A 159 -53.01 -28.56 -24.34
N LEU A 160 -53.82 -27.95 -23.49
CA LEU A 160 -53.52 -26.65 -22.90
C LEU A 160 -52.44 -26.88 -21.82
N LYS A 161 -51.21 -26.52 -22.16
CA LYS A 161 -50.08 -26.45 -21.22
C LYS A 161 -49.80 -24.98 -20.97
N ASP A 162 -49.53 -24.62 -19.71
CA ASP A 162 -48.78 -23.40 -19.40
C ASP A 162 -47.30 -23.57 -19.78
#